data_AF-A0A965QSK9-F1
#
_entry.id   AF-A0A965QSK9-F1
#
_cell.length_a   1.000
_cell.length_b   1.000
_cell.length_c   1.000
_cell.angle_alpha   90.00
_cell.angle_beta   90.00
_cell.angle_gamma   90.00
#
_symmetry.space_group_name_H-M   'P 1'
#
loop_
_entity.id
_entity.type
_entity.pdbx_description
1 polymer ?
#
loop_
_entity_poly.entity_id
_entity_poly.type
_entity_poly.pdbx_seq_one_letter_code
_entity_poly.pdbx_strand_id
1 'polypeptide(L)'
;MIRAAGDLLPRPAFFQFRRRPLAAMPLTITPATTGAGPLAIDLQGILPERVSHLGLAAIERLAAACSGELEHGRTVALLAGRIFDQLAEPLELVRGDRQLLECAARLQDVGYVINYDQHHKHSYHLIRNSRLPGLRPHDVEIVANVARYHRGAHPKRKHEHLARLAAEDQRRVQCMAAILRLAGGLDRSRSQQVRDVIVKVDDGRVLVEVTADQEPQVDIWGAERRTDLFEKVFGMPLAIRWSGAAAVAG
;
A
#
# COMPACT_ATOMS: atom_id res chain seq x y z
N MET A 1 11.91 -50.31 54.42
CA MET A 1 12.99 -50.36 53.41
C MET A 1 12.66 -49.34 52.33
N ILE A 2 13.59 -48.40 52.12
CA ILE A 2 14.02 -47.84 50.82
C ILE A 2 12.95 -47.10 49.99
N ARG A 3 13.10 -45.86 49.52
CA ARG A 3 14.08 -44.75 49.68
C ARG A 3 13.36 -43.52 49.09
N ALA A 4 13.44 -42.38 49.75
CA ALA A 4 13.15 -41.09 49.15
C ALA A 4 14.32 -40.72 48.21
N ALA A 5 14.03 -40.35 46.97
CA ALA A 5 14.99 -39.74 46.06
C ALA A 5 14.75 -38.23 46.09
N GLY A 6 15.74 -37.51 46.63
CA GLY A 6 15.78 -36.05 46.63
C GLY A 6 16.35 -35.55 45.32
N ASP A 7 15.59 -34.66 44.66
CA ASP A 7 16.09 -33.87 43.55
C ASP A 7 16.43 -32.46 44.04
N LEU A 8 17.75 -32.24 44.18
CA LEU A 8 18.39 -30.99 44.55
C LEU A 8 18.60 -30.17 43.26
N LEU A 9 17.63 -29.34 42.88
CA LEU A 9 17.81 -28.37 41.79
C LEU A 9 18.65 -27.17 42.28
N PRO A 10 19.77 -26.82 41.61
CA PRO A 10 20.53 -25.62 41.96
C PRO A 10 19.82 -24.35 41.45
N ARG A 11 19.66 -23.37 42.35
CA ARG A 11 19.15 -22.03 42.05
C ARG A 11 20.12 -21.26 41.14
N PRO A 12 19.64 -20.51 40.14
CA PRO A 12 20.52 -19.68 39.32
C PRO A 12 21.07 -18.50 40.13
N ALA A 13 22.37 -18.26 40.01
CA ALA A 13 23.10 -17.18 40.66
C ALA A 13 22.65 -15.82 40.12
N PHE A 14 22.26 -14.93 41.03
CA PHE A 14 22.02 -13.51 40.77
C PHE A 14 23.33 -12.83 40.35
N PHE A 15 23.46 -12.49 39.08
CA PHE A 15 24.53 -11.66 38.56
C PHE A 15 24.29 -10.20 39.00
N GLN A 16 25.06 -9.71 39.98
CA GLN A 16 25.08 -8.30 40.35
C GLN A 16 25.83 -7.51 39.27
N PHE A 17 25.09 -6.82 38.40
CA PHE A 17 25.67 -5.87 37.45
C PHE A 17 26.09 -4.60 38.22
N ARG A 18 27.38 -4.48 38.56
CA ARG A 18 27.95 -3.23 39.07
C ARG A 18 27.87 -2.17 37.96
N ARG A 19 27.02 -1.16 38.14
CA ARG A 19 27.01 0.04 37.29
C ARG A 19 28.33 0.80 37.50
N ARG A 20 29.18 0.84 36.47
CA ARG A 20 30.27 1.83 36.37
C ARG A 20 29.63 3.20 36.08
N PRO A 21 29.96 4.27 36.82
CA PRO A 21 29.54 5.61 36.46
C PRO A 21 30.27 6.05 35.17
N LEU A 22 29.51 6.46 34.14
CA LEU A 22 30.06 7.15 32.99
C LEU A 22 30.57 8.52 33.44
N ALA A 23 31.85 8.80 33.21
CA ALA A 23 32.42 10.13 33.39
C ALA A 23 31.80 11.10 32.37
N ALA A 24 31.23 12.20 32.86
CA ALA A 24 30.77 13.30 32.02
C ALA A 24 31.98 14.03 31.42
N MET A 25 32.10 14.05 30.10
CA MET A 25 33.01 14.96 29.39
C MET A 25 32.35 16.34 29.27
N PRO A 26 33.09 17.44 29.49
CA PRO A 26 32.53 18.78 29.32
C PRO A 26 32.33 19.08 27.83
N LEU A 27 31.07 19.34 27.44
CA LEU A 27 30.72 19.92 26.15
C LEU A 27 31.02 21.42 26.21
N THR A 28 32.12 21.83 25.59
CA THR A 28 32.42 23.25 25.34
C THR A 28 31.52 23.72 24.20
N ILE A 29 30.49 24.50 24.51
CA ILE A 29 29.65 25.18 23.51
C ILE A 29 30.32 26.52 23.18
N THR A 30 30.92 26.63 22.00
CA THR A 30 31.28 27.92 21.40
C THR A 30 30.04 28.53 20.73
N PRO A 31 29.74 29.82 20.95
CA PRO A 31 28.62 30.47 20.27
C PRO A 31 29.02 30.80 18.82
N ALA A 32 28.32 30.21 17.86
CA ALA A 32 28.41 30.62 16.46
C ALA A 32 27.45 31.80 16.21
N THR A 33 28.05 32.91 15.79
CA THR A 33 27.41 34.17 15.43
C THR A 33 26.49 34.04 14.21
N THR A 34 25.27 34.52 14.38
CA THR A 34 24.35 35.19 13.43
C THR A 34 24.48 34.92 11.92
N GLY A 35 23.41 34.36 11.33
CA GLY A 35 23.07 34.60 9.92
C GLY A 35 22.41 33.45 9.18
N ALA A 36 21.14 33.14 9.46
CA ALA A 36 20.27 32.43 8.52
C ALA A 36 18.81 32.67 8.94
N GLY A 37 17.94 32.98 7.97
CA GLY A 37 16.50 33.15 8.17
C GLY A 37 15.84 31.90 8.76
N PRO A 38 14.55 31.97 9.14
CA PRO A 38 13.88 30.84 9.76
C PRO A 38 13.96 29.64 8.82
N LEU A 39 14.69 28.62 9.26
CA LEU A 39 14.61 27.27 8.73
C LEU A 39 13.15 26.84 8.90
N ALA A 40 12.36 27.00 7.84
CA ALA A 40 11.13 26.26 7.69
C ALA A 40 11.54 24.79 7.69
N ILE A 41 11.39 24.13 8.84
CA ILE A 41 11.42 22.68 8.91
C ILE A 41 10.29 22.23 8.00
N ASP A 42 10.65 21.64 6.86
CA ASP A 42 9.71 20.96 6.00
C ASP A 42 9.13 19.77 6.77
N LEU A 43 7.97 19.99 7.37
CA LEU A 43 7.20 18.96 8.08
C LEU A 43 6.49 17.99 7.13
N GLN A 44 6.65 18.12 5.81
CA GLN A 44 6.05 17.20 4.83
C GLN A 44 6.70 15.80 4.84
N GLY A 45 7.85 15.65 5.53
CA GLY A 45 8.58 14.37 5.66
C GLY A 45 8.20 13.47 6.85
N ILE A 46 7.33 13.91 7.78
CA ILE A 46 6.91 13.08 8.94
C ILE A 46 5.39 13.14 9.09
N LEU A 47 4.66 12.73 8.04
CA LEU A 47 3.27 12.36 8.24
C LEU A 47 3.24 11.02 9.00
N PRO A 48 2.58 10.92 10.16
CA PRO A 48 2.48 9.66 10.89
C PRO A 48 1.85 8.60 9.98
N GLU A 49 2.34 7.36 10.06
CA GLU A 49 1.80 6.24 9.29
C GLU A 49 0.27 6.16 9.49
N ARG A 50 -0.49 6.19 8.39
CA ARG A 50 -1.96 6.01 8.43
C ARG A 50 -2.32 4.55 8.71
N VAL A 51 -1.41 3.62 8.42
CA VAL A 51 -1.55 2.19 8.68
C VAL A 51 -0.39 1.76 9.57
N SER A 52 -0.70 1.36 10.81
CA SER A 52 0.34 0.84 11.71
C SER A 52 0.78 -0.57 11.31
N HIS A 53 1.90 -1.04 11.88
CA HIS A 53 2.36 -2.43 11.73
C HIS A 53 1.27 -3.48 12.09
N LEU A 54 0.46 -3.21 13.12
CA LEU A 54 -0.69 -4.06 13.49
C LEU A 54 -1.77 -4.07 12.39
N GLY A 55 -1.94 -2.92 11.73
CA GLY A 55 -2.78 -2.74 10.55
C GLY A 55 -2.37 -3.67 9.43
N LEU A 56 -1.12 -3.58 8.99
CA LEU A 56 -0.62 -4.41 7.90
C LEU A 56 -0.74 -5.91 8.22
N ALA A 57 -0.40 -6.33 9.45
CA ALA A 57 -0.57 -7.72 9.88
C ALA A 57 -2.05 -8.18 9.85
N ALA A 58 -3.00 -7.30 10.19
CA ALA A 58 -4.42 -7.61 10.10
C ALA A 58 -4.90 -7.74 8.64
N ILE A 59 -4.43 -6.85 7.75
CA ILE A 59 -4.69 -6.90 6.32
C ILE A 59 -4.23 -8.25 5.74
N GLU A 60 -2.98 -8.64 6.01
CA GLU A 60 -2.40 -9.90 5.51
C GLU A 60 -3.16 -11.12 6.04
N ARG A 61 -3.56 -11.13 7.32
CA ARG A 61 -4.37 -12.22 7.88
C ARG A 61 -5.74 -12.33 7.23
N LEU A 62 -6.42 -11.22 6.99
CA LEU A 62 -7.72 -11.23 6.31
C LEU A 62 -7.57 -11.71 4.87
N ALA A 63 -6.56 -11.23 4.14
CA ALA A 63 -6.26 -11.70 2.79
C ALA A 63 -6.00 -13.22 2.76
N ALA A 64 -5.21 -13.73 3.71
CA ALA A 64 -4.86 -15.14 3.80
C ALA A 64 -6.07 -16.03 4.09
N ALA A 65 -6.98 -15.56 4.94
CA ALA A 65 -8.18 -16.29 5.30
C ALA A 65 -9.21 -16.38 4.16
N CYS A 66 -9.17 -15.47 3.16
CA CYS A 66 -10.27 -15.32 2.20
C CYS A 66 -9.89 -15.46 0.72
N SER A 67 -8.67 -15.11 0.30
CA SER A 67 -8.35 -14.98 -1.14
C SER A 67 -7.61 -16.17 -1.74
N GLY A 68 -6.86 -16.94 -0.93
CA GLY A 68 -5.98 -18.01 -1.42
C GLY A 68 -4.80 -17.54 -2.29
N GLU A 69 -4.79 -16.29 -2.74
CA GLU A 69 -3.86 -15.73 -3.73
C GLU A 69 -3.14 -14.48 -3.20
N LEU A 70 -2.38 -14.68 -2.12
CA LEU A 70 -1.66 -13.60 -1.45
C LEU A 70 -0.62 -12.92 -2.35
N GLU A 71 0.02 -13.69 -3.24
CA GLU A 71 1.07 -13.18 -4.13
C GLU A 71 0.52 -12.17 -5.13
N HIS A 72 -0.67 -12.43 -5.68
CA HIS A 72 -1.37 -11.48 -6.55
C HIS A 72 -1.64 -10.16 -5.82
N GLY A 73 -2.30 -10.22 -4.66
CA GLY A 73 -2.63 -9.03 -3.88
C GLY A 73 -1.38 -8.21 -3.47
N ARG A 74 -0.28 -8.88 -3.10
CA ARG A 74 0.99 -8.23 -2.76
C ARG A 74 1.66 -7.58 -3.97
N THR A 75 1.62 -8.24 -5.12
CA THR A 75 2.21 -7.72 -6.36
C THR A 75 1.44 -6.51 -6.86
N VAL A 76 0.12 -6.59 -6.87
CA VAL A 76 -0.74 -5.45 -7.20
C VAL A 76 -0.52 -4.30 -6.22
N ALA A 77 -0.33 -4.57 -4.93
CA ALA A 77 -0.02 -3.54 -3.94
C ALA A 77 1.32 -2.86 -4.21
N LEU A 78 2.37 -3.64 -4.51
CA LEU A 78 3.68 -3.12 -4.87
C LEU A 78 3.59 -2.19 -6.09
N LEU A 79 2.98 -2.67 -7.18
CA LEU A 79 2.85 -1.89 -8.41
C LEU A 79 1.97 -0.65 -8.23
N ALA A 80 0.86 -0.77 -7.50
CA ALA A 80 -0.02 0.36 -7.20
C ALA A 80 0.69 1.42 -6.36
N GLY A 81 1.49 1.01 -5.37
CA GLY A 81 2.32 1.92 -4.57
C GLY A 81 3.34 2.67 -5.42
N ARG A 82 4.06 1.96 -6.31
CA ARG A 82 5.05 2.58 -7.20
C ARG A 82 4.44 3.55 -8.21
N ILE A 83 3.28 3.20 -8.77
CA ILE A 83 2.53 4.12 -9.64
C ILE A 83 2.09 5.34 -8.84
N PHE A 84 1.55 5.13 -7.64
CA PHE A 84 1.08 6.24 -6.78
C PHE A 84 2.21 7.20 -6.44
N ASP A 85 3.37 6.70 -6.03
CA ASP A 85 4.53 7.52 -5.63
C ASP A 85 4.97 8.46 -6.76
N GLN A 86 4.97 7.97 -8.00
CA GLN A 86 5.38 8.72 -9.19
C GLN A 86 4.30 9.68 -9.71
N LEU A 87 3.04 9.45 -9.36
CA LEU A 87 1.91 10.33 -9.70
C LEU A 87 1.58 11.35 -8.61
N ALA A 88 2.03 11.13 -7.37
CA ALA A 88 1.57 11.89 -6.22
C ALA A 88 1.90 13.38 -6.29
N GLU A 89 3.11 13.71 -6.71
CA GLU A 89 3.52 15.10 -6.90
C GLU A 89 2.91 15.73 -8.16
N PRO A 90 3.05 15.17 -9.38
CA PRO A 90 2.56 15.81 -10.59
C PRO A 90 1.03 15.92 -10.66
N LEU A 91 0.28 15.05 -9.96
CA LEU A 91 -1.18 15.04 -9.95
C LEU A 91 -1.80 15.46 -8.60
N GLU A 92 -0.98 16.01 -7.69
CA GLU A 92 -1.40 16.51 -6.37
C GLU A 92 -2.22 15.48 -5.56
N LEU A 93 -1.73 14.24 -5.50
CA LEU A 93 -2.34 13.19 -4.68
C LEU A 93 -1.92 13.31 -3.22
N VAL A 94 -2.84 12.98 -2.31
CA VAL A 94 -2.57 12.98 -0.87
C VAL A 94 -1.59 11.85 -0.55
N ARG A 95 -0.32 12.17 -0.24
CA ARG A 95 0.75 11.16 -0.02
C ARG A 95 0.36 10.03 0.94
N GLY A 96 -0.43 10.33 1.97
CA GLY A 96 -0.94 9.34 2.92
C GLY A 96 -1.87 8.26 2.34
N ASP A 97 -2.43 8.47 1.15
CA ASP A 97 -3.32 7.52 0.48
C ASP A 97 -2.60 6.31 -0.09
N ARG A 98 -1.29 6.42 -0.31
CA ARG A 98 -0.43 5.32 -0.73
C ARG A 98 -0.64 4.05 0.11
N GLN A 99 -0.63 4.19 1.44
CA GLN A 99 -0.82 3.06 2.36
C GLN A 99 -2.24 2.48 2.28
N LEU A 100 -3.26 3.30 2.05
CA LEU A 100 -4.64 2.83 1.90
C LEU A 100 -4.83 2.08 0.58
N LEU A 101 -4.28 2.60 -0.51
CA LEU A 101 -4.29 1.95 -1.82
C LEU A 101 -3.64 0.57 -1.75
N GLU A 102 -2.49 0.48 -1.09
CA GLU A 102 -1.79 -0.78 -0.85
C GLU A 102 -2.58 -1.78 -0.01
N CYS A 103 -3.34 -1.31 0.98
CA CYS A 103 -4.26 -2.17 1.74
C CYS A 103 -5.41 -2.66 0.87
N ALA A 104 -5.98 -1.77 0.04
CA ALA A 104 -7.07 -2.11 -0.86
C ALA A 104 -6.63 -3.14 -1.92
N ALA A 105 -5.42 -3.00 -2.45
CA ALA A 105 -4.83 -3.95 -3.38
C ALA A 105 -4.70 -5.36 -2.79
N ARG A 106 -4.20 -5.47 -1.55
CA ARG A 106 -4.10 -6.76 -0.83
C ARG A 106 -5.46 -7.41 -0.57
N LEU A 107 -6.52 -6.60 -0.45
CA LEU A 107 -7.85 -7.06 -0.07
C LEU A 107 -8.86 -7.11 -1.22
N GLN A 108 -8.48 -6.71 -2.44
CA GLN A 108 -9.44 -6.54 -3.54
C GLN A 108 -10.22 -7.82 -3.88
N ASP A 109 -9.61 -8.98 -3.59
CA ASP A 109 -10.08 -10.31 -3.97
C ASP A 109 -10.58 -11.15 -2.78
N VAL A 110 -10.69 -10.60 -1.56
CA VAL A 110 -11.21 -11.38 -0.41
C VAL A 110 -12.66 -11.82 -0.57
N GLY A 111 -13.42 -11.18 -1.47
CA GLY A 111 -14.78 -11.58 -1.81
C GLY A 111 -14.90 -12.95 -2.47
N TYR A 112 -13.80 -13.52 -2.99
CA TYR A 112 -13.82 -14.85 -3.62
C TYR A 112 -14.25 -15.96 -2.67
N VAL A 113 -14.02 -15.81 -1.35
CA VAL A 113 -14.52 -16.75 -0.34
C VAL A 113 -16.04 -16.89 -0.34
N ILE A 114 -16.76 -15.87 -0.81
CA ILE A 114 -18.22 -15.89 -0.94
C ILE A 114 -18.63 -16.38 -2.32
N ASN A 115 -18.15 -15.70 -3.37
CA ASN A 115 -18.46 -16.06 -4.74
C ASN A 115 -17.45 -15.41 -5.70
N TYR A 116 -17.14 -16.12 -6.80
CA TYR A 116 -16.44 -15.56 -7.94
C TYR A 116 -17.20 -14.40 -8.58
N ASP A 117 -18.50 -14.59 -8.78
CA ASP A 117 -19.34 -13.56 -9.36
C ASP A 117 -19.50 -12.40 -8.40
N GLN A 118 -19.27 -11.20 -8.92
CA GLN A 118 -19.38 -9.96 -8.16
C GLN A 118 -18.50 -9.90 -6.90
N HIS A 119 -17.40 -10.66 -6.82
CA HIS A 119 -16.49 -10.67 -5.66
C HIS A 119 -16.09 -9.27 -5.20
N HIS A 120 -15.85 -8.32 -6.10
CA HIS A 120 -15.57 -6.92 -5.74
C HIS A 120 -16.63 -6.28 -4.80
N LYS A 121 -17.91 -6.64 -4.95
CA LYS A 121 -18.97 -6.22 -4.02
C LYS A 121 -18.86 -6.96 -2.69
N HIS A 122 -18.55 -8.25 -2.72
CA HIS A 122 -18.32 -9.05 -1.51
C HIS A 122 -17.08 -8.59 -0.74
N SER A 123 -15.97 -8.28 -1.41
CA SER A 123 -14.76 -7.69 -0.84
C SER A 123 -15.10 -6.40 -0.09
N TYR A 124 -15.87 -5.49 -0.70
CA TYR A 124 -16.36 -4.29 -0.02
C TYR A 124 -17.06 -4.62 1.32
N HIS A 125 -18.00 -5.57 1.31
CA HIS A 125 -18.75 -5.94 2.51
C HIS A 125 -17.87 -6.61 3.56
N LEU A 126 -16.95 -7.48 3.16
CA LEU A 126 -16.03 -8.15 4.08
C LEU A 126 -15.07 -7.15 4.73
N ILE A 127 -14.40 -6.31 3.94
CA ILE A 127 -13.44 -5.31 4.43
C ILE A 127 -14.12 -4.34 5.39
N ARG A 128 -15.26 -3.78 4.98
CA ARG A 128 -16.01 -2.79 5.77
C ARG A 128 -16.44 -3.32 7.15
N ASN A 129 -16.82 -4.59 7.21
CA ASN A 129 -17.31 -5.21 8.45
C ASN A 129 -16.22 -5.98 9.21
N SER A 130 -14.98 -5.99 8.70
CA SER A 130 -13.85 -6.61 9.37
C SER A 130 -13.26 -5.71 10.45
N ARG A 131 -12.77 -6.31 11.53
CA ARG A 131 -11.98 -5.61 12.52
C ARG A 131 -10.53 -5.55 12.06
N LEU A 132 -10.12 -4.39 11.55
CA LEU A 132 -8.76 -4.12 11.08
C LEU A 132 -8.02 -3.23 12.10
N PRO A 133 -7.47 -3.79 13.20
CA PRO A 133 -6.75 -3.00 14.19
C PRO A 133 -5.59 -2.26 13.54
N GLY A 134 -5.39 -0.98 13.87
CA GLY A 134 -4.36 -0.16 13.23
C GLY A 134 -4.82 0.63 12.00
N LEU A 135 -6.09 0.45 11.58
CA LEU A 135 -6.78 1.36 10.66
C LEU A 135 -7.92 2.06 11.40
N ARG A 136 -8.13 3.35 11.11
CA ARG A 136 -9.29 4.08 11.61
C ARG A 136 -10.55 3.63 10.86
N PRO A 137 -11.75 3.68 11.47
CA PRO A 137 -13.00 3.30 10.78
C PRO A 137 -13.22 4.03 9.45
N HIS A 138 -12.87 5.32 9.40
CA HIS A 138 -12.90 6.12 8.16
C HIS A 138 -11.99 5.56 7.06
N ASP A 139 -10.78 5.14 7.43
CA ASP A 139 -9.81 4.57 6.50
C ASP A 139 -10.26 3.19 5.99
N VAL A 140 -10.92 2.40 6.85
CA VAL A 140 -11.54 1.13 6.45
C VAL A 140 -12.62 1.36 5.39
N GLU A 141 -13.46 2.39 5.53
CA GLU A 141 -14.47 2.74 4.52
C GLU A 141 -13.82 3.15 3.18
N ILE A 142 -12.72 3.91 3.21
CA ILE A 142 -11.96 4.26 2.00
C ILE A 142 -11.40 3.00 1.34
N VAL A 143 -10.68 2.16 2.10
CA VAL A 143 -10.07 0.91 1.60
C VAL A 143 -11.13 -0.01 1.00
N ALA A 144 -12.28 -0.19 1.68
CA ALA A 144 -13.39 -0.98 1.18
C ALA A 144 -13.93 -0.45 -0.15
N ASN A 145 -14.10 0.87 -0.28
CA ASN A 145 -14.55 1.50 -1.51
C ASN A 145 -13.52 1.34 -2.64
N VAL A 146 -12.23 1.55 -2.39
CA VAL A 146 -11.17 1.36 -3.41
C VAL A 146 -11.15 -0.09 -3.88
N ALA A 147 -11.16 -1.06 -2.96
CA ALA A 147 -11.24 -2.48 -3.26
C ALA A 147 -12.51 -2.84 -4.04
N ARG A 148 -13.63 -2.18 -3.78
CA ARG A 148 -14.88 -2.38 -4.55
C ARG A 148 -14.74 -2.03 -6.02
N TYR A 149 -14.00 -0.96 -6.32
CA TYR A 149 -13.94 -0.37 -7.65
C TYR A 149 -12.75 -0.87 -8.49
N HIS A 150 -11.98 -1.84 -7.98
CA HIS A 150 -10.89 -2.50 -8.72
C HIS A 150 -11.37 -3.19 -10.01
N ARG A 151 -12.67 -3.49 -10.13
CA ARG A 151 -13.31 -3.99 -11.37
C ARG A 151 -14.78 -3.60 -11.42
N GLY A 152 -15.41 -3.89 -12.56
CA GLY A 152 -16.82 -3.61 -12.78
C GLY A 152 -17.09 -2.12 -12.97
N ALA A 153 -18.26 -1.66 -12.51
CA ALA A 153 -18.70 -0.29 -12.70
C ALA A 153 -17.76 0.72 -12.04
N HIS A 154 -17.52 1.86 -12.70
CA HIS A 154 -16.74 2.96 -12.14
C HIS A 154 -17.43 3.59 -10.92
N PRO A 155 -16.66 4.29 -10.06
CA PRO A 155 -17.24 5.10 -9.00
C PRO A 155 -18.24 6.12 -9.56
N LYS A 156 -19.47 6.11 -9.05
CA LYS A 156 -20.54 7.04 -9.44
C LYS A 156 -21.15 7.64 -8.19
N ARG A 157 -21.43 8.94 -8.19
CA ARG A 157 -22.04 9.66 -7.05
C ARG A 157 -23.35 9.05 -6.55
N LYS A 158 -24.09 8.34 -7.42
CA LYS A 158 -25.34 7.64 -7.06
C LYS A 158 -25.14 6.32 -6.31
N HIS A 159 -23.91 5.82 -6.24
CA HIS A 159 -23.61 4.60 -5.49
C HIS A 159 -23.60 4.93 -4.00
N GLU A 160 -24.56 4.38 -3.25
CA GLU A 160 -24.83 4.76 -1.86
C GLU A 160 -23.60 4.70 -0.94
N HIS A 161 -22.78 3.66 -1.05
CA HIS A 161 -21.55 3.48 -0.27
C HIS A 161 -20.50 4.57 -0.54
N LEU A 162 -20.43 5.08 -1.78
CA LEU A 162 -19.55 6.17 -2.14
C LEU A 162 -20.17 7.52 -1.73
N ALA A 163 -21.48 7.68 -1.92
CA ALA A 163 -22.22 8.89 -1.61
C ALA A 163 -22.17 9.28 -0.13
N ARG A 164 -21.97 8.30 0.76
CA ARG A 164 -21.80 8.50 2.21
C ARG A 164 -20.45 9.13 2.58
N LEU A 165 -19.46 9.09 1.69
CA LEU A 165 -18.16 9.72 1.91
C LEU A 165 -18.22 11.22 1.60
N ALA A 166 -17.37 12.01 2.24
CA ALA A 166 -17.19 13.41 1.89
C ALA A 166 -16.71 13.55 0.43
N ALA A 167 -16.97 14.69 -0.22
CA ALA A 167 -16.62 14.89 -1.62
C ALA A 167 -15.11 14.69 -1.90
N GLU A 168 -14.26 15.12 -0.97
CA GLU A 168 -12.81 14.91 -1.01
C GLU A 168 -12.46 13.41 -0.99
N ASP A 169 -13.06 12.65 -0.09
CA ASP A 169 -12.86 11.19 -0.02
C ASP A 169 -13.39 10.47 -1.26
N GLN A 170 -14.49 10.95 -1.85
CA GLN A 170 -14.98 10.42 -3.11
C GLN A 170 -13.97 10.62 -4.24
N ARG A 171 -13.25 11.76 -4.26
CA ARG A 171 -12.16 12.02 -5.22
C ARG A 171 -10.97 11.11 -4.93
N ARG A 172 -10.55 11.00 -3.66
CA ARG A 172 -9.46 10.10 -3.22
C ARG A 172 -9.72 8.65 -3.65
N VAL A 173 -10.94 8.14 -3.43
CA VAL A 173 -11.37 6.81 -3.89
C VAL A 173 -11.29 6.67 -5.40
N GLN A 174 -11.71 7.67 -6.17
CA GLN A 174 -11.64 7.64 -7.63
C GLN A 174 -10.20 7.55 -8.13
N CYS A 175 -9.30 8.38 -7.60
CA CYS A 175 -7.88 8.37 -7.96
C CYS A 175 -7.22 7.03 -7.60
N MET A 176 -7.43 6.54 -6.38
CA MET A 176 -6.88 5.25 -5.95
C MET A 176 -7.47 4.07 -6.73
N ALA A 177 -8.77 4.06 -7.03
CA ALA A 177 -9.39 2.99 -7.82
C ALA A 177 -8.87 2.98 -9.27
N ALA A 178 -8.60 4.15 -9.87
CA ALA A 178 -7.95 4.24 -11.17
C ALA A 178 -6.58 3.57 -11.18
N ILE A 179 -5.74 3.91 -10.20
CA ILE A 179 -4.40 3.33 -10.05
C ILE A 179 -4.48 1.82 -9.76
N LEU A 180 -5.40 1.40 -8.89
CA LEU A 180 -5.58 -0.01 -8.55
C LEU A 180 -5.99 -0.86 -9.76
N ARG A 181 -6.89 -0.33 -10.60
CA ARG A 181 -7.33 -1.02 -11.83
C ARG A 181 -6.17 -1.24 -12.80
N LEU A 182 -5.33 -0.22 -12.97
CA LEU A 182 -4.13 -0.27 -13.79
C LEU A 182 -3.14 -1.31 -13.24
N ALA A 183 -2.78 -1.21 -11.96
CA ALA A 183 -1.89 -2.16 -11.28
C ALA A 183 -2.40 -3.60 -11.32
N GLY A 184 -3.71 -3.81 -11.11
CA GLY A 184 -4.35 -5.12 -11.21
C GLY A 184 -4.45 -5.65 -12.65
N GLY A 185 -4.27 -4.81 -13.65
CA GLY A 185 -4.08 -5.22 -15.04
C GLY A 185 -2.66 -5.70 -15.33
N LEU A 186 -1.66 -5.10 -14.67
CA LEU A 186 -0.24 -5.46 -14.80
C LEU A 186 0.13 -6.79 -14.11
N ASP A 187 -0.78 -7.39 -13.37
CA ASP A 187 -0.65 -8.78 -12.87
C ASP A 187 -1.89 -9.61 -13.29
N ARG A 188 -2.34 -9.43 -14.54
CA ARG A 188 -3.51 -10.11 -15.11
C ARG A 188 -3.28 -11.60 -15.25
N SER A 189 -2.09 -11.99 -15.67
CA SER A 189 -1.65 -13.38 -15.83
C SER A 189 -1.48 -14.09 -14.50
N ARG A 190 -1.32 -13.32 -13.40
CA ARG A 190 -0.95 -13.80 -12.06
C ARG A 190 0.38 -14.56 -12.04
N SER A 191 1.29 -14.25 -12.97
CA SER A 191 2.63 -14.83 -12.99
C SER A 191 3.67 -13.98 -12.26
N GLN A 192 3.29 -12.78 -11.80
CA GLN A 192 4.20 -11.81 -11.16
C GLN A 192 5.44 -11.50 -12.01
N GLN A 193 5.32 -11.58 -13.33
CA GLN A 193 6.41 -11.29 -14.26
C GLN A 193 6.75 -9.80 -14.35
N VAL A 194 5.76 -8.92 -14.12
CA VAL A 194 5.99 -7.48 -13.98
C VAL A 194 6.61 -7.21 -12.62
N ARG A 195 7.86 -6.75 -12.61
CA ARG A 195 8.65 -6.51 -11.39
C ARG A 195 8.67 -5.04 -10.96
N ASP A 196 8.57 -4.14 -11.93
CA ASP A 196 8.63 -2.70 -11.70
C ASP A 196 7.87 -1.92 -12.77
N VAL A 197 7.58 -0.66 -12.44
CA VAL A 197 6.95 0.33 -13.29
C VAL A 197 7.60 1.69 -13.08
N ILE A 198 7.94 2.35 -14.18
CA ILE A 198 8.32 3.77 -14.21
C ILE A 198 7.18 4.54 -14.86
N VAL A 199 6.72 5.60 -14.21
CA VAL A 199 5.62 6.44 -14.70
C VAL A 199 6.17 7.82 -15.02
N LYS A 200 5.97 8.24 -16.27
CA LYS A 200 6.35 9.56 -16.76
C LYS A 200 5.09 10.36 -17.06
N VAL A 201 5.02 11.57 -16.50
CA VAL A 201 3.95 12.54 -16.78
C VAL A 201 4.59 13.67 -17.58
N ASP A 202 4.18 13.84 -18.83
CA ASP A 202 4.71 14.86 -19.74
C ASP A 202 3.64 15.30 -20.74
N ASP A 203 3.62 16.60 -21.06
CA ASP A 203 2.68 17.22 -22.02
C ASP A 203 1.22 16.75 -21.90
N GLY A 204 0.73 16.64 -20.65
CA GLY A 204 -0.64 16.19 -20.36
C GLY A 204 -0.92 14.71 -20.67
N ARG A 205 0.12 13.87 -20.81
CA ARG A 205 0.02 12.43 -21.06
C ARG A 205 0.77 11.65 -19.99
N VAL A 206 0.37 10.39 -19.81
CA VAL A 206 1.05 9.46 -18.92
C VAL A 206 1.61 8.29 -19.72
N LEU A 207 2.89 8.01 -19.53
CA LEU A 207 3.55 6.82 -20.04
C LEU A 207 3.96 5.91 -18.88
N VAL A 208 3.50 4.66 -18.91
CA VAL A 208 3.88 3.61 -17.98
C VAL A 208 4.86 2.66 -18.66
N GLU A 209 6.09 2.65 -18.19
CA GLU A 209 7.15 1.76 -18.62
C GLU A 209 7.23 0.57 -17.68
N VAL A 210 7.03 -0.63 -18.21
CA VAL A 210 6.94 -1.87 -17.45
C VAL A 210 8.26 -2.62 -17.54
N THR A 211 8.78 -3.04 -16.39
CA THR A 211 10.02 -3.83 -16.29
C THR A 211 9.70 -5.30 -16.01
N ALA A 212 10.21 -6.17 -16.88
CA ALA A 212 10.04 -7.63 -16.81
C ALA A 212 11.13 -8.33 -17.62
N ASP A 213 11.53 -9.55 -17.23
CA ASP A 213 12.60 -10.32 -17.89
C ASP A 213 12.28 -10.66 -19.35
N GLN A 214 10.99 -10.88 -19.63
CA GLN A 214 10.44 -11.09 -20.97
C GLN A 214 9.26 -10.13 -21.16
N GLU A 215 8.91 -9.86 -22.42
CA GLU A 215 7.80 -8.97 -22.73
C GLU A 215 6.49 -9.48 -22.11
N PRO A 216 5.88 -8.73 -21.16
CA PRO A 216 4.74 -9.22 -20.41
C PRO A 216 3.42 -8.95 -21.14
N GLN A 217 3.27 -9.51 -22.35
CA GLN A 217 2.20 -9.16 -23.29
C GLN A 217 0.78 -9.29 -22.70
N VAL A 218 0.52 -10.36 -21.95
CA VAL A 218 -0.79 -10.60 -21.31
C VAL A 218 -1.13 -9.54 -20.27
N ASP A 219 -0.12 -9.06 -19.53
CA ASP A 219 -0.29 -8.07 -18.47
C ASP A 219 -0.40 -6.66 -19.03
N ILE A 220 0.40 -6.33 -20.05
CA ILE A 220 0.24 -5.07 -20.79
C ILE A 220 -1.17 -4.98 -21.38
N TRP A 221 -1.60 -6.01 -22.11
CA TRP A 221 -2.96 -6.07 -22.65
C TRP A 221 -4.03 -5.98 -21.55
N GLY A 222 -3.79 -6.63 -20.40
CA GLY A 222 -4.68 -6.59 -19.24
C GLY A 222 -4.83 -5.19 -18.65
N ALA A 223 -3.74 -4.43 -18.59
CA ALA A 223 -3.67 -3.06 -18.09
C ALA A 223 -4.27 -2.04 -19.08
N GLU A 224 -3.96 -2.16 -20.38
CA GLU A 224 -4.50 -1.31 -21.44
C GLU A 224 -6.03 -1.30 -21.48
N ARG A 225 -6.66 -2.43 -21.16
CA ARG A 225 -8.12 -2.55 -21.11
C ARG A 225 -8.78 -1.91 -19.88
N ARG A 226 -7.97 -1.34 -18.98
CA ARG A 226 -8.42 -0.81 -17.68
C ARG A 226 -7.99 0.64 -17.46
N THR A 227 -7.52 1.32 -18.51
CA THR A 227 -7.08 2.73 -18.47
C THR A 227 -8.24 3.72 -18.44
N ASP A 228 -9.44 3.30 -18.86
CA ASP A 228 -10.62 4.15 -19.00
C ASP A 228 -10.99 4.96 -17.74
N LEU A 229 -10.88 4.36 -16.55
CA LEU A 229 -11.08 5.11 -15.30
C LEU A 229 -9.94 6.09 -15.03
N PHE A 230 -8.69 5.72 -15.33
CA PHE A 230 -7.52 6.57 -15.15
C PHE A 230 -7.63 7.83 -16.01
N GLU A 231 -7.86 7.66 -17.31
CA GLU A 231 -7.97 8.78 -18.25
C GLU A 231 -9.12 9.70 -17.88
N LYS A 232 -10.24 9.13 -17.42
CA LYS A 232 -11.38 9.92 -16.96
C LYS A 232 -11.09 10.73 -15.69
N VAL A 233 -10.38 10.15 -14.71
CA VAL A 233 -10.16 10.78 -13.41
C VAL A 233 -9.07 11.83 -13.48
N PHE A 234 -8.00 11.56 -14.25
CA PHE A 234 -6.85 12.45 -14.35
C PHE A 234 -6.90 13.36 -15.58
N GLY A 235 -7.79 13.10 -16.54
CA GLY A 235 -7.92 13.91 -17.75
C GLY A 235 -6.73 13.76 -18.70
N MET A 236 -5.96 12.68 -18.58
CA MET A 236 -4.72 12.44 -19.33
C MET A 236 -4.78 11.09 -20.02
N PRO A 237 -4.50 10.98 -21.32
CA PRO A 237 -4.36 9.69 -21.98
C PRO A 237 -3.18 8.92 -21.40
N LEU A 238 -3.33 7.59 -21.33
CA LEU A 238 -2.31 6.71 -20.78
C LEU A 238 -1.84 5.69 -21.81
N ALA A 239 -0.52 5.60 -22.00
CA ALA A 239 0.12 4.55 -22.79
C ALA A 239 0.97 3.64 -21.90
N ILE A 240 1.08 2.37 -22.28
CA ILE A 240 1.87 1.36 -21.58
C ILE A 240 2.88 0.78 -22.56
N ARG A 241 4.13 0.59 -22.15
CA ARG A 241 5.14 -0.11 -22.95
C ARG A 241 6.08 -0.92 -22.08
N TRP A 242 6.64 -1.98 -22.64
CA TRP A 242 7.73 -2.71 -22.01
C TRP A 242 9.06 -1.98 -22.21
N SER A 243 9.86 -1.85 -21.15
CA SER A 243 11.19 -1.21 -21.18
C SER A 243 12.35 -2.19 -21.10
N GLY A 244 12.09 -3.50 -21.17
CA GLY A 244 13.11 -4.55 -21.04
C GLY A 244 13.22 -5.11 -19.62
N ALA A 245 14.26 -5.93 -19.43
CA ALA A 245 14.63 -6.46 -18.12
C ALA A 245 15.18 -5.37 -17.21
N ALA A 246 15.01 -5.53 -15.90
CA ALA A 246 15.67 -4.66 -14.93
C ALA A 246 17.18 -4.78 -15.17
N ALA A 247 17.86 -3.64 -15.41
CA ALA A 247 19.31 -3.65 -15.38
C ALA A 247 19.72 -4.17 -13.99
N VAL A 248 20.43 -5.30 -13.95
CA VAL A 248 20.99 -5.82 -12.70
C VAL A 248 21.98 -4.76 -12.23
N ALA A 249 21.55 -3.93 -11.28
CA ALA A 249 22.46 -3.05 -10.56
C ALA A 249 23.38 -3.97 -9.77
N GLY A 250 24.59 -4.19 -10.31
CA GLY A 250 25.67 -4.92 -9.66
C GLY A 250 26.27 -4.13 -8.51
#